data_AF-A0A2D7MUB8-F1
#
_entry.id   AF-A0A2D7MUB8-F1
#
_cell.length_a   1.000
_cell.length_b   1.000
_cell.length_c   1.000
_cell.angle_alpha   90.00
_cell.angle_beta   90.00
_cell.angle_gamma   90.00
#
_symmetry.space_group_name_H-M   'P 1'
#
loop_
_entity.id
_entity.type
_entity.pdbx_description
1 polymer ?
#
loop_
_entity_poly.entity_id
_entity_poly.type
_entity_poly.pdbx_seq_one_letter_code
_entity_poly.pdbx_strand_id
1 'polypeptide(L)' 'MKKIGILGGMSSASTTEYYKIINKRVQEKLGGHHTPELIIYSVNFEVITDCVKNNKWEYAGQYL' A
#
# COMPACT_ATOMS: atom_id res chain seq x y z
N MET A 1 -3.00 14.68 11.71
CA MET A 1 -2.36 14.13 10.49
C MET A 1 -3.42 13.99 9.42
N LYS A 2 -3.04 13.97 8.14
CA LYS A 2 -3.98 13.61 7.06
C LYS A 2 -4.10 12.08 6.96
N LYS A 3 -5.30 11.60 6.66
CA LYS A 3 -5.54 10.19 6.31
C LYS A 3 -4.86 9.87 4.98
N ILE A 4 -4.23 8.69 4.88
CA ILE A 4 -3.51 8.27 3.67
C ILE A 4 -4.15 6.98 3.12
N GLY A 5 -4.36 6.94 1.81
CA GLY A 5 -4.69 5.73 1.07
C GLY A 5 -3.43 5.11 0.46
N ILE A 6 -3.28 3.79 0.58
CA ILE A 6 -2.18 3.02 -0.02
C ILE A 6 -2.79 2.00 -0.98
N LEU A 7 -2.45 2.11 -2.27
CA LEU A 7 -2.66 1.05 -3.24
C LEU A 7 -1.49 0.07 -3.09
N GLY A 8 -1.74 -1.02 -2.37
CA GLY A 8 -0.75 -2.02 -1.97
C GLY A 8 -1.00 -3.38 -2.63
N GLY A 9 -0.30 -4.40 -2.14
CA GLY A 9 -0.38 -5.76 -2.68
C GLY A 9 0.52 -6.00 -3.89
N MET A 10 1.41 -5.05 -4.25
CA MET A 10 2.30 -5.14 -5.42
C MET A 10 3.81 -5.11 -5.05
N SER A 11 4.31 -5.87 -4.07
CA SER A 11 3.72 -7.04 -3.42
C SER A 11 3.16 -6.76 -2.01
N SER A 12 2.55 -7.77 -1.39
CA SER A 12 2.06 -7.68 0.01
C SER A 12 3.20 -7.50 1.02
N ALA A 13 4.37 -8.08 0.76
CA ALA A 13 5.54 -7.97 1.63
C ALA A 13 6.02 -6.52 1.73
N SER A 14 6.15 -5.82 0.60
CA SER A 14 6.55 -4.40 0.61
C SER A 14 5.48 -3.52 1.26
N THR A 15 4.20 -3.80 1.02
CA THR A 15 3.07 -3.06 1.61
C THR A 15 3.08 -3.14 3.14
N THR A 16 3.36 -4.33 3.69
CA THR A 16 3.49 -4.53 5.14
C THR A 16 4.60 -3.65 5.72
N GLU A 17 5.70 -3.50 4.99
CA GLU A 17 6.83 -2.69 5.43
C GLU A 17 6.53 -1.19 5.40
N TYR A 18 5.76 -0.72 4.40
CA TYR A 18 5.21 0.64 4.43
C TYR A 18 4.33 0.87 5.67
N TYR A 19 3.42 -0.05 5.98
CA TYR A 19 2.57 0.08 7.18
C TYR A 19 3.41 0.22 8.46
N LYS A 20 4.42 -0.65 8.65
CA LYS A 20 5.31 -0.61 9.82
C LYS A 20 6.08 0.70 9.90
N ILE A 21 6.68 1.14 8.79
CA ILE A 21 7.49 2.37 8.75
C ILE A 21 6.62 3.58 9.08
N ILE A 22 5.43 3.71 8.46
CA ILE A 22 4.56 4.86 8.70
C ILE A 22 4.15 4.91 10.18
N ASN A 23 3.71 3.79 10.76
CA ASN A 23 3.34 3.72 12.18
C ASN A 23 4.51 4.13 13.08
N LYS A 24 5.71 3.57 12.84
CA LYS A 24 6.92 3.91 13.60
C LYS A 24 7.23 5.40 13.52
N ARG A 25 7.18 6.01 12.33
CA ARG A 25 7.46 7.44 12.14
C ARG A 25 6.45 8.35 12.83
N VAL A 26 5.18 7.95 12.88
CA VAL A 26 4.14 8.70 13.60
C VAL A 26 4.39 8.64 15.10
N GLN A 27 4.67 7.45 15.62
CA GLN A 27 4.97 7.27 17.04
C GLN A 27 6.24 8.05 17.45
N GLU A 28 7.30 8.01 16.64
CA GLU A 28 8.54 8.76 16.89
C GLU A 28 8.31 10.29 16.96
N LYS A 29 7.37 10.81 16.18
CA LYS A 29 7.10 12.26 16.09
C LYS A 29 6.13 12.76 17.14
N LEU A 30 5.10 11.98 17.47
CA LEU A 30 3.99 12.43 18.31
C LEU A 30 4.01 11.78 19.71
N GLY A 31 4.74 10.69 19.89
CA GLY A 31 4.84 9.96 21.15
C GLY A 31 3.60 9.14 21.51
N GLY A 32 3.64 8.52 22.69
CA GLY A 32 2.51 7.78 23.26
C GLY A 32 1.96 6.69 22.34
N HIS A 33 0.63 6.67 22.21
CA HIS A 33 -0.12 5.70 21.39
C HIS A 33 -0.62 6.31 20.07
N HIS A 34 -0.01 7.40 19.59
CA HIS A 34 -0.39 7.99 18.32
C HIS A 34 -0.10 7.03 17.16
N THR A 35 -1.12 6.81 16.32
CA THR A 35 -1.08 5.98 15.12
C THR A 35 -1.63 6.76 13.92
N PRO A 36 -1.18 6.47 12.69
CA PRO A 36 -1.74 7.05 11.47
C PRO A 36 -3.12 6.44 11.17
N GLU A 37 -4.02 7.26 10.62
CA GLU A 37 -5.21 6.74 9.94
C GLU A 37 -4.86 6.34 8.50
N LEU A 38 -5.00 5.05 8.17
CA LEU A 38 -4.63 4.46 6.89
C LEU A 38 -5.79 3.68 6.28
N ILE A 39 -5.94 3.75 4.95
CA ILE A 39 -6.73 2.81 4.15
C ILE A 39 -5.74 2.08 3.24
N ILE A 40 -5.75 0.76 3.26
CA ILE A 40 -4.91 -0.05 2.37
C ILE A 40 -5.82 -0.85 1.46
N TYR A 41 -5.77 -0.54 0.15
CA TYR A 41 -6.37 -1.38 -0.87
C TYR A 41 -5.29 -2.33 -1.38
N SER A 42 -5.35 -3.59 -0.94
CA SER A 42 -4.37 -4.61 -1.32
C SER A 42 -4.92 -5.46 -2.46
N VAL A 43 -4.26 -5.40 -3.62
CA VAL A 43 -4.67 -6.17 -4.80
C VAL A 43 -4.11 -7.59 -4.81
N ASN A 44 -4.63 -8.43 -5.72
CA ASN A 44 -4.01 -9.70 -6.05
C ASN A 44 -2.76 -9.44 -6.93
N PHE A 45 -1.57 -9.75 -6.40
CA PHE A 45 -0.32 -9.48 -7.09
C PHE A 45 -0.19 -10.24 -8.41
N GLU A 46 -0.73 -11.48 -8.48
CA GLU A 46 -0.63 -12.30 -9.69
C GLU A 46 -1.26 -11.58 -10.88
N VAL A 47 -2.46 -11.00 -10.68
CA VAL A 47 -3.19 -10.23 -11.71
C VAL A 47 -2.32 -9.09 -12.24
N ILE A 48 -1.68 -8.34 -11.35
CA ILE A 48 -0.81 -7.22 -11.75
C ILE A 48 0.43 -7.72 -12.49
N THR A 49 1.09 -8.77 -11.99
CA THR A 49 2.27 -9.31 -12.66
C THR A 49 1.97 -9.84 -14.05
N ASP A 50 0.81 -10.48 -14.25
CA ASP A 50 0.36 -10.92 -15.56
C ASP A 50 0.09 -9.75 -16.49
N CYS A 51 -0.48 -8.65 -15.97
CA CYS A 51 -0.66 -7.45 -16.76
C CYS A 51 0.68 -6.85 -17.22
N VAL A 52 1.64 -6.72 -16.31
CA VAL A 52 2.98 -6.20 -16.61
C VAL A 52 3.71 -7.09 -17.63
N LYS A 53 3.74 -8.41 -17.40
CA LYS A 53 4.40 -9.39 -18.29
C LYS A 53 3.84 -9.34 -19.71
N ASN A 54 2.53 -9.10 -19.85
CA ASN A 54 1.83 -9.12 -21.12
C ASN A 54 1.51 -7.70 -21.67
N ASN A 55 2.11 -6.64 -21.12
CA ASN A 55 1.87 -5.24 -21.50
C ASN A 55 0.38 -4.81 -21.47
N LYS A 56 -0.44 -5.38 -20.59
CA LYS A 56 -1.88 -5.08 -20.44
C LYS A 56 -2.12 -3.90 -19.50
N TRP A 57 -1.54 -2.73 -19.81
CA TRP A 57 -1.56 -1.54 -18.94
C TRP A 57 -2.97 -0.97 -18.73
N GLU A 58 -3.78 -0.91 -19.78
CA GLU A 58 -5.15 -0.39 -19.71
C GLU A 58 -6.01 -1.22 -18.75
N TYR A 59 -5.91 -2.54 -18.85
CA TYR A 59 -6.63 -3.45 -17.96
C TYR A 59 -6.13 -3.35 -16.52
N ALA A 60 -4.82 -3.22 -16.30
CA ALA A 60 -4.28 -2.98 -14.96
C ALA A 60 -4.85 -1.70 -14.33
N GLY A 61 -5.02 -0.63 -15.13
CA GLY A 61 -5.65 0.61 -14.70
C GLY A 61 -7.14 0.46 -14.34
N GLN A 62 -7.90 -0.36 -15.07
CA GLN A 62 -9.31 -0.63 -14.79
C GLN A 62 -9.54 -1.52 -13.56
N TYR A 63 -8.56 -2.37 -13.24
CA TYR A 63 -8.62 -3.26 -12.08
C TYR A 63 -8.32 -2.52 -10.76
N LEU A 64 -7.62 -1.38 -10.82
CA LEU A 64 -7.28 -0.53 -9.68
C LEU A 64 -8.39 0.47 -9.36
#